data_AF-A5Y0B6-F1
#
_entry.id   AF-A5Y0B6-F1
#
_cell.length_a   1.000
_cell.length_b   1.000
_cell.length_c   1.000
_cell.angle_alpha   90.00
_cell.angle_beta   90.00
_cell.angle_gamma   90.00
#
_symmetry.space_group_name_H-M   'P 1'
#
loop_
_entity.id
_entity.type
_entity.pdbx_description
1 polymer ?
#
loop_
_entity_poly.entity_id
_entity_poly.type
_entity_poly.pdbx_seq_one_letter_code
_entity_poly.pdbx_strand_id
1 'polypeptide(L)'
;ANIDEIILLIRRAPDPQTAREQLMTRRWPAQDVDALIRLIDDPRHKINEDGTYNLSEEQARAILELRLARLTALGRDEIGDELNKIGAEISDYLDILSSRLRIQTIVKDELAAVRDEFGTPRRSQILDAGLEMDDEDLIAREDMVVTVSHLGYIKRVTLGTYRAQRRGGKGRSGMA
;
A
#
# COMPACT_ATOMS: atom_id res chain seq x y z
N ALA A 1 27.51 7.61 -33.33
CA ALA A 1 26.51 8.65 -33.70
C ALA A 1 26.31 8.77 -35.22
N ASN A 2 25.07 8.51 -35.69
CA ASN A 2 24.72 8.36 -37.12
C ASN A 2 24.26 9.69 -37.79
N ILE A 3 24.65 10.85 -37.25
CA ILE A 3 24.06 12.16 -37.61
C ILE A 3 24.29 12.51 -39.09
N ASP A 4 25.51 12.33 -39.60
CA ASP A 4 25.84 12.70 -40.97
C ASP A 4 25.06 11.88 -42.00
N GLU A 5 24.84 10.59 -41.72
CA GLU A 5 24.02 9.71 -42.56
C GLU A 5 22.55 10.12 -42.56
N ILE A 6 22.01 10.51 -41.40
CA ILE A 6 20.64 11.03 -41.28
C ILE A 6 20.49 12.31 -42.11
N ILE A 7 21.44 13.25 -41.98
CA ILE A 7 21.41 14.51 -42.75
C ILE A 7 21.49 14.23 -44.25
N LEU A 8 22.37 13.32 -44.67
CA LEU A 8 22.53 12.97 -46.08
C LEU A 8 21.25 12.33 -46.66
N LEU A 9 20.59 11.46 -45.90
CA LEU A 9 19.32 10.85 -46.27
C LEU A 9 18.22 11.92 -46.42
N ILE A 10 18.06 12.79 -45.43
CA ILE A 10 17.04 13.85 -45.44
C ILE A 10 17.29 14.82 -46.62
N ARG A 11 18.54 15.17 -46.91
CA ARG A 11 18.87 16.07 -48.04
C ARG A 11 18.64 15.45 -49.42
N ARG A 12 18.67 14.11 -49.54
CA ARG A 12 18.43 13.41 -50.82
C ARG A 12 16.96 13.08 -51.05
N ALA A 13 16.16 13.03 -49.99
CA ALA A 13 14.73 12.76 -50.11
C ALA A 13 14.00 13.93 -50.79
N PRO A 14 13.08 13.67 -51.74
CA PRO A 14 12.34 14.71 -52.45
C PRO A 14 11.31 15.44 -51.57
N ASP A 15 10.79 14.77 -50.54
CA ASP A 15 9.75 15.29 -49.65
C ASP A 15 9.86 14.68 -48.23
N PRO A 16 9.21 15.27 -47.22
CA PRO A 16 9.29 14.80 -45.83
C PRO A 16 8.70 13.41 -45.60
N GLN A 17 7.68 13.01 -46.37
CA GLN A 17 7.08 11.69 -46.23
C GLN A 17 8.06 10.61 -46.70
N THR A 18 8.69 10.81 -47.86
CA THR A 18 9.73 9.92 -48.38
C THR A 18 10.92 9.84 -47.40
N ALA A 19 11.36 10.97 -46.83
CA ALA A 19 12.43 10.98 -45.83
C ALA A 19 12.10 10.13 -44.61
N ARG A 20 10.86 10.26 -44.10
CA ARG A 20 10.37 9.50 -42.95
C ARG A 20 10.32 8.00 -43.24
N GLU A 21 9.76 7.59 -44.37
CA GLU A 21 9.68 6.17 -44.77
C GLU A 21 11.09 5.56 -44.91
N GLN A 22 12.05 6.31 -45.46
CA GLN A 22 13.44 5.88 -45.56
C GLN A 22 14.13 5.79 -44.19
N LEU A 23 13.88 6.72 -43.28
CA LEU A 23 14.39 6.69 -41.91
C LEU A 23 13.93 5.44 -41.15
N MET A 24 12.66 5.05 -41.33
CA MET A 24 12.06 3.86 -40.70
C MET A 24 12.57 2.54 -41.29
N THR A 25 12.70 2.47 -42.63
CA THR A 25 13.07 1.23 -43.33
C THR A 25 14.57 0.93 -43.22
N ARG A 26 15.42 1.97 -43.13
CA ARG A 26 16.86 1.79 -42.99
C ARG A 26 17.22 1.19 -41.63
N ARG A 27 18.19 0.28 -41.65
CA ARG A 27 18.82 -0.30 -40.46
C ARG A 27 19.93 0.61 -39.95
N TRP A 28 19.80 1.09 -38.71
CA TRP A 28 20.76 2.01 -38.08
C TRP A 28 21.63 1.26 -37.06
N PRO A 29 22.95 1.47 -37.01
CA PRO A 29 23.78 0.91 -35.94
C PRO A 29 23.32 1.41 -34.56
N ALA A 30 23.06 0.47 -33.63
CA ALA A 30 22.46 0.77 -32.33
C ALA A 30 23.43 0.64 -31.13
N GLN A 31 24.72 0.42 -31.38
CA GLN A 31 25.73 0.11 -30.35
C GLN A 31 25.75 1.11 -29.18
N ASP A 32 25.67 2.41 -29.48
CA ASP A 32 25.73 3.49 -28.49
C ASP A 32 24.50 3.52 -27.56
N VAL A 33 23.36 2.94 -27.97
CA VAL A 33 22.06 3.04 -27.28
C VAL A 33 21.45 1.67 -26.94
N ASP A 34 22.17 0.58 -27.21
CA ASP A 34 21.71 -0.80 -27.05
C ASP A 34 21.20 -1.08 -25.62
N ALA A 35 21.98 -0.67 -24.62
CA ALA A 35 21.63 -0.85 -23.22
C ALA A 35 20.29 -0.19 -22.84
N LEU A 36 20.02 1.00 -23.39
CA LEU A 36 18.81 1.75 -23.09
C LEU A 36 17.58 1.18 -23.81
N ILE A 37 17.73 0.77 -25.07
CA ILE A 37 16.63 0.13 -25.80
C ILE A 37 16.23 -1.19 -25.13
N ARG A 38 17.22 -1.96 -24.65
CA ARG A 38 16.96 -3.19 -23.88
C ARG A 38 16.30 -2.91 -22.52
N LEU A 39 16.63 -1.80 -21.88
CA LEU A 39 16.01 -1.40 -20.62
C LEU A 39 14.53 -1.05 -20.79
N ILE A 40 14.18 -0.38 -21.88
CA ILE A 40 12.79 -0.02 -22.20
C ILE A 40 11.96 -1.27 -22.59
N ASP A 41 12.58 -2.23 -23.28
CA ASP A 41 11.98 -3.50 -23.72
C ASP A 41 10.63 -3.34 -24.45
N ASP A 42 10.53 -2.36 -25.38
CA ASP A 42 9.31 -2.22 -26.21
C ASP A 42 9.19 -3.46 -27.14
N PRO A 43 8.12 -4.27 -27.01
CA PRO A 43 7.96 -5.47 -27.82
C PRO A 43 7.82 -5.19 -29.32
N ARG A 44 7.44 -3.97 -29.71
CA ARG A 44 7.20 -3.57 -31.11
C ARG A 44 8.47 -3.11 -31.82
N HIS A 45 9.47 -2.64 -31.07
CA HIS A 45 10.68 -2.03 -31.62
C HIS A 45 11.91 -2.57 -30.90
N LYS A 46 12.32 -3.77 -31.29
CA LYS A 46 13.51 -4.45 -30.74
C LYS A 46 14.74 -4.19 -31.61
N ILE A 47 15.90 -4.37 -31.02
CA ILE A 47 17.16 -4.42 -31.75
C ILE A 47 17.16 -5.67 -32.62
N ASN A 48 17.52 -5.51 -33.89
CA ASN A 48 17.66 -6.60 -34.84
C ASN A 48 18.84 -7.51 -34.44
N GLU A 49 18.82 -8.77 -34.87
CA GLU A 49 19.87 -9.75 -34.57
C GLU A 49 21.28 -9.31 -35.03
N ASP A 50 21.37 -8.42 -36.02
CA ASP A 50 22.60 -7.87 -36.55
C ASP A 50 23.11 -6.63 -35.79
N GLY A 51 22.49 -6.28 -34.66
CA GLY A 51 22.88 -5.13 -33.85
C GLY A 51 22.42 -3.78 -34.42
N THR A 52 21.46 -3.81 -35.35
CA THR A 52 20.85 -2.61 -35.93
C THR A 52 19.46 -2.34 -35.36
N TYR A 53 18.95 -1.13 -35.56
CA TYR A 53 17.63 -0.70 -35.10
C TYR A 53 16.86 0.00 -36.22
N ASN A 54 15.56 -0.27 -36.29
CA ASN A 54 14.62 0.38 -37.20
C ASN A 54 13.79 1.40 -36.41
N LEU A 55 13.76 2.65 -36.88
CA LEU A 55 13.06 3.73 -36.21
C LEU A 55 11.53 3.55 -36.33
N SER A 56 10.80 3.88 -35.26
CA SER A 56 9.34 3.98 -35.30
C SER A 56 8.90 5.23 -36.06
N GLU A 57 7.62 5.30 -36.46
CA GLU A 57 7.06 6.48 -37.11
C GLU A 57 7.19 7.73 -36.23
N GLU A 58 6.93 7.58 -34.93
CA GLU A 58 7.03 8.67 -33.94
C GLU A 58 8.47 9.17 -33.80
N GLN A 59 9.44 8.24 -33.76
CA GLN A 59 10.87 8.58 -33.69
C GLN A 59 11.34 9.30 -34.96
N ALA A 60 10.96 8.79 -36.14
CA ALA A 60 11.32 9.41 -37.41
C ALA A 60 10.71 10.81 -37.56
N ARG A 61 9.46 11.00 -37.12
CA ARG A 61 8.81 12.31 -37.08
C ARG A 61 9.54 13.26 -36.13
N ALA A 62 9.86 12.82 -34.93
CA ALA A 62 10.59 13.63 -33.95
C ALA A 62 11.95 14.10 -34.50
N ILE A 63 12.68 13.23 -35.21
CA ILE A 63 13.95 13.58 -35.86
C ILE A 63 13.75 14.68 -36.92
N LEU A 64 12.70 14.60 -37.74
CA LEU A 64 12.41 15.61 -38.76
C LEU A 64 11.98 16.96 -38.16
N GLU A 65 11.42 16.95 -36.95
CA GLU A 65 11.00 18.14 -36.22
C GLU A 65 12.16 18.77 -35.38
N LEU A 66 13.32 18.13 -35.31
CA LEU A 66 14.48 18.65 -34.59
C LEU A 66 14.97 19.98 -35.20
N ARG A 67 15.28 20.93 -34.32
CA ARG A 67 15.92 22.20 -34.69
C ARG A 67 17.43 22.06 -34.69
N LEU A 68 18.12 22.71 -35.62
CA LEU A 68 19.59 22.69 -35.72
C LEU A 68 20.30 23.10 -34.43
N ALA A 69 19.69 23.97 -33.61
CA ALA A 69 20.22 24.36 -32.30
C ALA A 69 20.42 23.16 -31.33
N ARG A 70 19.62 22.10 -31.47
CA ARG A 70 19.75 20.86 -30.68
C ARG A 70 20.98 20.03 -31.04
N LEU A 71 21.65 20.32 -32.16
CA LEU A 71 22.89 19.64 -32.57
C LEU A 71 24.15 20.22 -31.93
N THR A 72 24.02 21.31 -31.16
CA THR A 72 25.13 21.86 -30.36
C THR A 72 25.58 20.85 -29.29
N ALA A 73 26.84 20.98 -28.83
CA ALA A 73 27.36 20.11 -27.76
C ALA A 73 26.47 20.17 -26.51
N LEU A 74 26.11 21.39 -26.06
CA LEU A 74 25.24 21.58 -24.91
C LEU A 74 23.87 20.91 -25.08
N GLY A 75 23.23 21.08 -26.24
CA GLY A 75 21.93 20.47 -26.49
C GLY A 75 21.98 18.93 -26.54
N ARG A 76 23.11 18.36 -26.96
CA ARG A 76 23.34 16.91 -26.93
C ARG A 76 23.57 16.42 -25.50
N ASP A 77 24.38 17.13 -24.74
CA ASP A 77 24.73 16.78 -23.36
C ASP A 77 23.47 16.82 -22.47
N GLU A 78 22.64 17.86 -22.61
CA GLU A 78 21.34 17.95 -21.90
C GLU A 78 20.44 16.73 -22.16
N ILE A 79 20.30 16.33 -23.43
CA ILE A 79 19.47 15.16 -23.81
C ILE A 79 20.12 13.87 -23.28
N GLY A 80 21.44 13.76 -23.33
CA GLY A 80 22.17 12.60 -22.80
C GLY A 80 22.00 12.45 -21.29
N ASP A 81 22.09 13.56 -20.55
CA ASP A 81 21.90 13.59 -19.10
C ASP A 81 20.46 13.25 -18.71
N GLU A 82 19.47 13.82 -19.41
CA GLU A 82 18.05 13.49 -19.20
C GLU A 82 17.77 12.01 -19.48
N LEU A 83 18.31 11.48 -20.58
CA LEU A 83 18.18 10.08 -20.95
C LEU A 83 18.79 9.15 -19.89
N ASN A 84 19.99 9.46 -19.40
CA ASN A 84 20.65 8.69 -18.34
C ASN A 84 19.86 8.74 -17.03
N LYS A 85 19.32 9.90 -16.67
CA LYS A 85 18.48 10.06 -15.48
C LYS A 85 17.22 9.19 -15.58
N ILE A 86 16.49 9.26 -16.69
CA ILE A 86 15.30 8.45 -16.92
C ILE A 86 15.65 6.95 -16.90
N GLY A 87 16.79 6.56 -17.50
CA GLY A 87 17.27 5.18 -17.43
C GLY A 87 17.53 4.70 -16.00
N ALA A 88 18.14 5.55 -15.15
CA ALA A 88 18.34 5.24 -13.74
C ALA A 88 17.02 5.10 -12.98
N GLU A 89 16.04 5.97 -13.24
CA GLU A 89 14.70 5.89 -12.66
C GLU A 89 13.98 4.60 -13.07
N ILE A 90 14.00 4.23 -14.35
CA ILE A 90 13.41 2.96 -14.82
C ILE A 90 14.04 1.77 -14.11
N SER A 91 15.37 1.73 -14.02
CA SER A 91 16.08 0.65 -13.33
C SER A 91 15.68 0.56 -11.86
N ASP A 92 15.54 1.69 -11.18
CA ASP A 92 15.11 1.72 -9.78
C ASP A 92 13.68 1.21 -9.61
N TYR A 93 12.76 1.67 -10.45
CA TYR A 93 11.37 1.24 -10.42
C TYR A 93 11.21 -0.24 -10.74
N LEU A 94 11.96 -0.78 -11.70
CA LEU A 94 11.97 -2.21 -11.99
C LEU A 94 12.50 -3.02 -10.82
N ASP A 95 13.56 -2.56 -10.15
CA ASP A 95 14.08 -3.24 -8.95
C ASP A 95 13.05 -3.24 -7.81
N ILE A 96 12.36 -2.12 -7.58
CA ILE A 96 11.23 -2.05 -6.63
C ILE A 96 10.14 -3.07 -7.00
N LEU A 97 9.68 -3.07 -8.25
CA LEU A 97 8.61 -3.97 -8.70
C LEU A 97 9.01 -5.45 -8.62
N SER A 98 10.28 -5.77 -8.84
CA SER A 98 10.80 -7.14 -8.79
C SER A 98 10.94 -7.69 -7.37
N SER A 99 11.10 -6.82 -6.37
CA SER A 99 11.41 -7.21 -4.99
C SER A 99 10.29 -6.87 -4.02
N ARG A 100 9.53 -7.90 -3.64
CA ARG A 100 8.51 -7.77 -2.58
C ARG A 100 9.08 -7.22 -1.26
N LEU A 101 10.33 -7.58 -0.94
CA LEU A 101 11.01 -7.06 0.24
C LEU A 101 11.19 -5.54 0.13
N ARG A 102 11.67 -5.05 -1.03
CA ARG A 102 11.89 -3.63 -1.28
C ARG A 102 10.59 -2.82 -1.17
N ILE A 103 9.50 -3.32 -1.75
CA ILE A 103 8.16 -2.71 -1.61
C ILE A 103 7.76 -2.59 -0.14
N GLN A 104 7.89 -3.67 0.62
CA GLN A 104 7.51 -3.69 2.04
C GLN A 104 8.38 -2.76 2.89
N THR A 105 9.67 -2.64 2.58
CA THR A 105 10.56 -1.69 3.23
C THR A 105 10.10 -0.26 2.98
N ILE A 106 9.86 0.12 1.71
CA ILE A 106 9.37 1.46 1.35
C ILE A 106 8.08 1.78 2.11
N VAL A 107 7.10 0.87 2.10
CA VAL A 107 5.82 1.07 2.80
C VAL A 107 6.02 1.25 4.31
N LYS A 108 6.90 0.45 4.94
CA LYS A 108 7.18 0.58 6.38
C LYS A 108 7.86 1.89 6.72
N ASP A 109 8.82 2.30 5.91
CA ASP A 109 9.58 3.53 6.12
C ASP A 109 8.67 4.76 5.95
N GLU A 110 7.81 4.77 4.94
CA GLU A 110 6.80 5.82 4.73
C GLU A 110 5.79 5.89 5.88
N LEU A 111 5.26 4.74 6.34
CA LEU A 111 4.35 4.69 7.49
C LEU A 111 5.03 5.14 8.80
N ALA A 112 6.32 4.81 8.98
CA ALA A 112 7.09 5.27 10.12
C ALA A 112 7.31 6.78 10.07
N ALA A 113 7.65 7.34 8.91
CA ALA A 113 7.77 8.79 8.71
C ALA A 113 6.46 9.51 9.05
N VAL A 114 5.32 9.00 8.59
CA VAL A 114 3.99 9.55 8.93
C VAL A 114 3.71 9.47 10.43
N ARG A 115 4.02 8.33 11.08
CA ARG A 115 3.87 8.18 12.54
C ARG A 115 4.72 9.21 13.28
N ASP A 116 5.96 9.44 12.84
CA ASP A 116 6.90 10.32 13.52
C ASP A 116 6.58 11.80 13.30
N GLU A 117 6.04 12.15 12.12
CA GLU A 117 5.62 13.51 11.80
C GLU A 117 4.28 13.88 12.47
N PHE A 118 3.32 12.96 12.54
CA PHE A 118 1.94 13.24 12.98
C PHE A 118 1.50 12.55 14.28
N GLY A 119 2.41 11.82 14.94
CA GLY A 119 2.12 11.08 16.16
C GLY A 119 1.74 11.99 17.33
N THR A 120 0.57 11.77 17.92
CA THR A 120 0.14 12.45 19.15
C THR A 120 -0.15 11.45 20.27
N PRO A 121 0.14 11.79 21.53
CA PRO A 121 -0.15 10.89 22.64
C PRO A 121 -1.66 10.65 22.76
N ARG A 122 -2.03 9.43 23.19
CA ARG A 122 -3.43 9.07 23.40
C ARG A 122 -4.05 9.97 24.48
N ARG A 123 -5.15 10.64 24.13
CA ARG A 123 -5.88 11.53 25.05
C ARG A 123 -6.82 10.80 26.00
N SER A 124 -7.32 9.62 25.61
CA SER A 124 -8.24 8.81 26.40
C SER A 124 -7.52 7.72 27.18
N GLN A 125 -7.95 7.45 28.40
CA GLN A 125 -7.49 6.31 29.19
C GLN A 125 -8.40 5.09 28.92
N ILE A 126 -7.83 3.90 28.81
CA ILE A 126 -8.58 2.65 28.86
C ILE A 126 -8.58 2.21 30.32
N LEU A 127 -9.76 2.16 30.93
CA LEU A 127 -9.95 1.64 32.27
C LEU A 127 -10.43 0.20 32.15
N ASP A 128 -9.80 -0.71 32.90
CA ASP A 128 -10.25 -2.09 33.03
C ASP A 128 -11.38 -2.12 34.09
N ALA A 129 -12.51 -1.53 33.71
CA ALA A 129 -13.70 -1.45 34.55
C ALA A 129 -14.82 -2.25 33.88
N GLY A 130 -14.66 -3.58 33.90
CA GLY A 130 -15.84 -4.39 34.15
C GLY A 130 -16.26 -4.08 35.59
N LEU A 131 -17.54 -3.76 35.81
CA LEU A 131 -18.08 -3.86 37.16
C LEU A 131 -17.68 -5.25 37.66
N GLU A 132 -16.84 -5.34 38.70
CA GLU A 132 -16.77 -6.53 39.56
C GLU A 132 -18.13 -6.61 40.28
N MET A 133 -19.17 -6.88 39.50
CA MET A 133 -20.47 -7.27 39.98
C MET A 133 -20.52 -8.75 39.78
N ASP A 134 -20.42 -9.48 40.88
CA ASP A 134 -20.74 -10.89 40.87
C ASP A 134 -22.25 -11.05 40.64
N ASP A 135 -22.68 -12.18 40.07
CA ASP A 135 -24.10 -12.45 39.82
C ASP A 135 -24.92 -12.33 41.13
N GLU A 136 -24.29 -12.57 42.29
CA GLU A 136 -24.84 -12.41 43.63
C GLU A 136 -25.18 -10.95 44.00
N ASP A 137 -24.50 -9.95 43.44
CA ASP A 137 -24.79 -8.52 43.68
C ASP A 137 -26.11 -8.08 43.03
N LEU A 138 -26.63 -8.88 42.09
CA LEU A 138 -27.96 -8.68 41.49
C LEU A 138 -29.09 -9.22 42.37
N ILE A 139 -28.79 -10.00 43.41
CA ILE A 139 -29.80 -10.56 44.32
C ILE A 139 -30.25 -9.49 45.31
N ALA A 140 -31.55 -9.19 45.32
CA ALA A 140 -32.13 -8.22 46.23
C ALA A 140 -31.86 -8.58 47.71
N ARG A 141 -31.39 -7.59 48.48
CA ARG A 141 -31.15 -7.73 49.92
C ARG A 141 -32.48 -7.70 50.68
N GLU A 142 -32.79 -8.78 51.38
CA GLU A 142 -34.00 -8.90 52.22
C GLU A 142 -33.62 -9.25 53.65
N ASP A 143 -34.35 -8.70 54.62
CA ASP A 143 -34.21 -9.10 56.02
C ASP A 143 -34.80 -10.51 56.21
N MET A 144 -33.96 -11.43 56.70
CA MET A 144 -34.31 -12.84 56.86
C MET A 144 -34.29 -13.26 58.32
N VAL A 145 -35.20 -14.14 58.70
CA VAL A 145 -35.20 -14.84 59.98
C VAL A 145 -34.77 -16.29 59.74
N VAL A 146 -33.65 -16.68 60.35
CA VAL A 146 -33.14 -18.05 60.34
C VAL A 146 -33.43 -18.69 61.69
N THR A 147 -34.16 -19.81 61.69
CA THR A 147 -34.47 -20.55 62.92
C THR A 147 -33.83 -21.91 62.90
N VAL A 148 -33.17 -22.28 64.00
CA VAL A 148 -32.54 -23.58 64.23
C VAL A 148 -33.26 -24.30 65.36
N SER A 149 -33.66 -25.54 65.12
CA SER A 149 -34.28 -26.40 66.14
C SER A 149 -33.25 -27.26 66.87
N HIS A 150 -33.61 -27.77 68.04
CA HIS A 150 -32.76 -28.68 68.81
C HIS A 150 -32.45 -30.01 68.08
N LEU A 151 -33.34 -30.46 67.18
CA LEU A 151 -33.14 -31.64 66.34
C LEU A 151 -32.33 -31.35 65.05
N GLY A 152 -31.79 -30.13 64.91
CA GLY A 152 -30.92 -29.78 63.78
C GLY A 152 -31.63 -29.25 62.53
N TYR A 153 -32.97 -29.13 62.51
CA TYR A 153 -33.66 -28.49 61.38
C TYR A 153 -33.35 -27.01 61.30
N ILE A 154 -33.01 -26.55 60.10
CA ILE A 154 -32.71 -25.15 59.75
C ILE A 154 -33.72 -24.69 58.70
N LYS A 155 -34.36 -23.55 58.92
CA LYS A 155 -35.22 -22.89 57.92
C LYS A 155 -34.93 -21.39 57.87
N ARG A 156 -35.06 -20.81 56.67
CA ARG A 156 -35.03 -19.35 56.42
C ARG A 156 -36.40 -18.88 55.93
N VAL A 157 -36.88 -17.76 56.46
CA VAL A 157 -38.09 -17.06 56.01
C VAL A 157 -37.86 -15.56 56.04
N THR A 158 -38.53 -14.79 55.18
CA THR A 158 -38.41 -13.32 55.21
C THR A 158 -38.98 -12.75 56.51
N LEU A 159 -38.46 -11.63 56.99
CA LEU A 159 -38.96 -10.99 58.21
C LEU A 159 -40.44 -10.63 58.11
N GLY A 160 -40.90 -10.19 56.93
CA GLY A 160 -42.31 -9.88 56.70
C GLY A 160 -43.26 -11.08 56.82
N THR A 161 -42.78 -12.29 56.52
CA THR A 161 -43.56 -13.52 56.70
C THR A 161 -43.42 -14.12 58.10
N TYR A 162 -42.37 -13.76 58.84
CA TYR A 162 -42.12 -14.25 60.19
C TYR A 162 -42.92 -13.47 61.24
N ARG A 163 -43.84 -14.16 61.93
CA ARG A 163 -44.57 -13.61 63.07
C ARG A 163 -44.09 -14.26 64.37
N ALA A 164 -43.53 -13.48 65.28
CA ALA A 164 -43.11 -13.96 66.59
C ALA A 164 -44.34 -14.41 67.41
N GLN A 165 -44.48 -15.72 67.64
CA GLN A 165 -45.50 -16.27 68.51
C GLN A 165 -44.94 -16.33 69.95
N ARG A 166 -45.39 -15.45 70.85
CA ARG A 166 -44.96 -15.46 72.26
C ARG A 166 -45.76 -16.50 73.05
N ARG A 167 -45.02 -17.47 73.61
CA ARG A 167 -45.41 -18.45 74.63
C ARG A 167 -46.33 -19.59 74.17
N GLY A 168 -46.06 -20.78 74.70
CA GLY A 168 -46.56 -22.07 74.22
C GLY A 168 -48.05 -22.14 73.91
N GLY A 169 -48.34 -22.56 72.68
CA GLY A 169 -49.65 -22.98 72.20
C GLY A 169 -49.43 -23.97 71.06
N LYS A 170 -50.09 -25.13 71.14
CA LYS A 170 -50.06 -26.23 70.15
C LYS A 170 -50.10 -25.70 68.71
N GLY A 171 -49.40 -26.39 67.83
CA GLY A 171 -49.31 -26.07 66.41
C GLY A 171 -50.67 -25.81 65.76
N ARG A 172 -50.67 -25.07 64.66
CA ARG A 172 -51.84 -24.99 63.78
C ARG A 172 -52.21 -26.44 63.42
N SER A 173 -53.36 -26.91 63.90
CA SER A 173 -53.98 -28.12 63.36
C SER A 173 -53.98 -27.98 61.85
N GLY A 174 -53.38 -28.96 61.17
CA GLY A 174 -53.32 -28.96 59.72
C GLY A 174 -54.72 -28.93 59.12
N MET A 175 -54.85 -28.34 57.93
CA MET A 175 -55.24 -29.04 56.71
C MET A 175 -55.55 -28.05 55.58
N ALA A 176 -55.38 -28.58 54.36
CA ALA A 176 -55.63 -28.04 53.02
C ALA A 176 -54.53 -27.13 52.43
#